data_AF-A0A3B9SL02-F1
#
_entry.id   AF-A0A3B9SL02-F1
#
_cell.length_a   1.000
_cell.length_b   1.000
_cell.length_c   1.000
_cell.angle_alpha   90.00
_cell.angle_beta   90.00
_cell.angle_gamma   90.00
#
_symmetry.space_group_name_H-M   'P 1'
#
loop_
_entity.id
_entity.type
_entity.pdbx_description
1 polymer ?
#
loop_
_entity_poly.entity_id
_entity_poly.type
_entity_poly.pdbx_seq_one_letter_code
_entity_poly.pdbx_strand_id
1 'polypeptide(L)' 'MPLSDLSHRLSSKSHRLVITTHWNPDGDAVGSSLGLAHYLRGQGHSVQVVLPNAPSAPLQKTPGYASAFV' A
#
# COMPACT_ATOMS: atom_id res chain seq x y z
N MET A 1 13.57 8.49 -14.60
CA MET A 1 12.17 8.63 -15.03
C MET A 1 11.52 9.72 -14.19
N PRO A 2 10.84 10.72 -14.78
CA PRO A 2 10.18 11.76 -14.00
C PRO A 2 8.94 11.20 -13.29
N LEU A 3 8.61 11.74 -12.10
CA LEU A 3 7.44 11.35 -11.31
C LEU A 3 6.12 11.43 -12.10
N SER A 4 6.06 12.31 -13.09
CA SER A 4 4.92 12.45 -14.00
C SER A 4 4.60 11.17 -14.80
N ASP A 5 5.58 10.31 -15.05
CA ASP A 5 5.36 9.07 -15.81
C ASP A 5 4.56 8.05 -14.98
N LEU A 6 4.86 7.92 -13.68
CA LEU A 6 4.15 6.96 -12.82
C LEU A 6 2.70 7.39 -12.58
N SER A 7 2.46 8.66 -12.26
CA SER A 7 1.10 9.16 -12.03
C SER A 7 0.24 9.01 -13.28
N HIS A 8 0.78 9.33 -14.47
CA HIS A 8 0.10 9.12 -15.74
C HIS A 8 -0.21 7.63 -15.98
N ARG A 9 0.73 6.73 -15.72
CA ARG A 9 0.50 5.28 -15.87
C ARG A 9 -0.62 4.79 -14.96
N LEU A 10 -0.65 5.25 -13.72
CA LEU A 10 -1.67 4.87 -12.75
C LEU A 10 -3.04 5.48 -13.10
N SER A 11 -3.13 6.70 -13.61
CA SER A 11 -4.43 7.31 -13.95
C SER A 11 -5.04 6.81 -15.26
N SER A 12 -4.24 6.24 -16.17
CA SER A 12 -4.70 5.89 -17.52
C SER A 12 -5.72 4.74 -17.59
N LYS A 13 -5.75 3.84 -16.59
CA LYS A 13 -6.68 2.70 -16.53
C LYS A 13 -6.65 2.05 -15.14
N SER A 14 -7.63 1.20 -14.83
CA SER A 14 -7.54 0.35 -13.64
C SER A 14 -6.44 -0.71 -13.78
N HIS A 15 -5.81 -1.06 -12.67
CA HIS A 15 -4.67 -1.98 -12.59
C HIS A 15 -4.82 -2.90 -11.40
N ARG A 16 -4.15 -4.06 -11.46
CA ARG A 16 -3.91 -4.92 -10.31
C ARG A 16 -2.51 -4.66 -9.79
N LEU A 17 -2.39 -4.24 -8.53
CA LEU A 17 -1.16 -3.72 -7.93
C LEU A 17 -0.83 -4.46 -6.65
N VAL A 18 0.46 -4.68 -6.43
CA VAL A 18 1.00 -5.13 -5.14
C VAL A 18 1.81 -3.99 -4.56
N ILE A 19 1.55 -3.65 -3.30
CA ILE A 19 2.38 -2.74 -2.51
C ILE A 19 3.12 -3.59 -1.48
N THR A 20 4.41 -3.40 -1.38
CA THR A 20 5.25 -4.10 -0.40
C THR A 20 6.23 -3.13 0.23
N THR A 21 6.94 -3.59 1.25
CA THR A 21 7.90 -2.78 2.00
C THR A 21 9.11 -3.64 2.42
N HIS A 22 10.06 -3.03 3.12
CA HIS A 22 11.26 -3.69 3.61
C HIS A 22 11.00 -4.60 4.83
N TRP A 23 12.02 -5.40 5.18
CA TRP A 23 12.00 -6.24 6.38
C TRP A 23 11.92 -5.40 7.66
N ASN A 24 11.22 -5.91 8.68
CA ASN A 24 10.88 -5.20 9.92
C ASN A 24 10.20 -3.85 9.64
N PRO A 25 8.98 -3.86 9.07
CA PRO A 25 8.28 -2.63 8.75
C PRO A 25 8.03 -1.78 9.99
N ASP A 26 8.38 -0.51 9.88
CA ASP A 26 8.15 0.51 10.89
C ASP A 26 6.82 1.24 10.65
N GLY A 27 6.56 2.30 11.43
CA GLY A 27 5.33 3.06 11.32
C GLY A 27 5.12 3.71 9.95
N ASP A 28 6.20 4.18 9.31
CA ASP A 28 6.13 4.77 7.97
C ASP A 28 5.88 3.69 6.92
N ALA A 29 6.57 2.56 6.99
CA ALA A 29 6.35 1.43 6.09
C ALA A 29 4.88 0.93 6.11
N VAL A 30 4.30 0.76 7.31
CA VAL A 30 2.89 0.35 7.45
C VAL A 30 1.96 1.49 6.99
N GLY A 31 2.19 2.71 7.45
CA GLY A 31 1.34 3.87 7.17
C GLY A 31 1.30 4.25 5.68
N SER A 32 2.47 4.39 5.05
CA SER A 32 2.59 4.71 3.62
C SER A 32 1.98 3.63 2.73
N SER A 33 2.18 2.35 3.07
CA SER A 33 1.60 1.22 2.32
C SER A 33 0.07 1.23 2.39
N LEU A 34 -0.49 1.35 3.59
CA LEU A 34 -1.94 1.39 3.80
C LEU A 34 -2.56 2.64 3.16
N GLY A 35 -1.96 3.81 3.35
CA GLY A 35 -2.43 5.06 2.78
C GLY A 35 -2.48 5.04 1.25
N LEU A 36 -1.39 4.57 0.62
CA LEU A 36 -1.34 4.45 -0.83
C LEU A 36 -2.33 3.39 -1.35
N ALA A 37 -2.47 2.26 -0.64
CA ALA A 37 -3.44 1.22 -0.99
C ALA A 37 -4.87 1.75 -0.95
N HIS A 38 -5.26 2.45 0.12
CA HIS A 38 -6.59 3.04 0.23
C HIS A 38 -6.84 4.07 -0.88
N TYR A 39 -5.87 4.96 -1.14
CA TYR A 39 -5.98 5.96 -2.21
C TYR A 39 -6.20 5.30 -3.58
N LEU A 40 -5.33 4.35 -3.97
CA LEU A 40 -5.41 3.70 -5.27
C LEU A 40 -6.67 2.82 -5.41
N ARG A 41 -7.12 2.17 -4.34
CA ARG A 41 -8.40 1.45 -4.35
C ARG A 41 -9.59 2.40 -4.54
N GLY A 42 -9.55 3.59 -3.95
CA GLY A 42 -10.53 4.66 -4.19
C GLY A 42 -10.60 5.12 -5.65
N GLN A 43 -9.47 5.02 -6.37
CA GLN A 43 -9.38 5.30 -7.80
C GLN A 43 -9.78 4.11 -8.69
N GLY A 44 -10.29 3.01 -8.11
CA GLY A 44 -10.77 1.83 -8.83
C GLY A 44 -9.70 0.77 -9.14
N HIS A 45 -8.49 0.88 -8.56
CA HIS A 45 -7.47 -0.16 -8.69
C HIS A 45 -7.74 -1.35 -7.75
N SER A 46 -7.33 -2.55 -8.17
CA SER A 46 -7.27 -3.73 -7.31
C SER A 46 -5.90 -3.79 -6.66
N VAL A 47 -5.81 -3.42 -5.38
CA VAL A 47 -4.53 -3.33 -4.66
C VAL A 47 -4.48 -4.32 -3.52
N GLN A 48 -3.34 -4.99 -3.36
CA GLN A 48 -2.98 -5.82 -2.22
C GLN A 48 -1.68 -5.32 -1.58
N VAL A 49 -1.66 -5.18 -0.26
CA VAL A 49 -0.46 -4.93 0.53
C VAL A 49 0.11 -6.28 0.94
N VAL A 50 1.42 -6.45 0.84
CA VAL A 50 2.14 -7.66 1.26
C VAL A 50 3.34 -7.24 2.09
N LEU A 51 3.32 -7.56 3.38
CA LEU A 51 4.43 -7.30 4.28
C LEU A 51 5.36 -8.52 4.32
N PRO A 52 6.68 -8.35 4.13
CA PRO A 52 7.61 -9.48 4.13
C PRO A 52 7.73 -10.16 5.49
N ASN A 53 7.39 -9.45 6.58
CA ASN A 53 7.26 -9.97 7.93
C ASN A 53 6.32 -9.07 8.75
N ALA A 54 5.86 -9.58 9.90
CA ALA A 54 4.96 -8.83 10.76
C ALA A 54 5.64 -7.59 11.37
N PRO A 55 4.96 -6.41 11.38
CA PRO A 55 5.42 -5.25 12.13
C PRO A 55 5.27 -5.47 13.64
N SER A 56 5.75 -4.52 14.44
CA SER A 56 5.59 -4.56 15.90
C SER A 56 4.11 -4.66 16.33
N ALA A 57 3.84 -5.30 17.47
CA ALA A 57 2.46 -5.53 17.94
C ALA A 57 1.59 -4.26 18.04
N PRO A 58 2.10 -3.08 18.43
CA PRO A 58 1.32 -1.83 18.37
C PRO A 58 0.91 -1.45 16.95
N LEU A 59 1.79 -1.62 15.96
CA LEU A 59 1.51 -1.27 14.56
C LEU A 59 0.50 -2.22 13.90
N GLN A 60 0.35 -3.45 14.39
CA GLN A 60 -0.70 -4.36 13.92
C GLN A 60 -2.11 -3.88 14.33
N LYS A 61 -2.21 -2.93 15.26
CA LYS A 61 -3.47 -2.30 15.68
C LYS A 61 -3.79 -1.01 14.92
N THR A 62 -2.92 -0.62 13.97
CA THR A 62 -3.14 0.57 13.15
C THR A 62 -4.42 0.41 12.32
N PRO A 63 -5.26 1.44 12.20
CA PRO A 63 -6.45 1.39 11.34
C PRO A 63 -6.10 0.94 9.93
N GLY A 64 -6.88 0.00 9.40
CA GLY A 64 -6.66 -0.56 8.07
C GLY A 64 -5.73 -1.77 8.01
N TYR A 65 -4.92 -2.07 9.04
CA TYR A 65 -4.05 -3.24 9.05
C TYR A 65 -4.83 -4.58 8.96
N ALA A 66 -6.02 -4.64 9.56
CA ALA A 66 -6.91 -5.81 9.50
C ALA A 66 -7.78 -5.87 8.22
N SER A 67 -7.51 -5.03 7.22
CA SER A 67 -8.30 -5.02 5.98
C SER A 67 -8.02 -6.26 5.15
N ALA A 68 -9.02 -6.76 4.43
CA ALA A 68 -8.90 -7.94 3.57
C ALA A 68 -7.90 -7.81 2.41
N PHE A 69 -7.31 -6.64 2.20
CA PHE A 69 -6.31 -6.38 1.17
C PHE A 69 -4.89 -6.24 1.72
N VAL A 70 -4.67 -6.53 3.00
CA VAL A 70 -3.38 -6.46 3.71
C VAL A 70 -2.94 -7.85 4.14
#